data_AF-A0AA39Q0F0-F1
#
_entry.id   AF-A0AA39Q0F0-F1
#
_cell.length_a   1.000
_cell.length_b   1.000
_cell.length_c   1.000
_cell.angle_alpha   90.00
_cell.angle_beta   90.00
_cell.angle_gamma   90.00
#
_symmetry.space_group_name_H-M   'P 1'
#
loop_
_entity.id
_entity.type
_entity.pdbx_description
1 polymer ?
#
loop_
_entity_poly.entity_id
_entity_poly.type
_entity_poly.pdbx_seq_one_letter_code
_entity_poly.pdbx_strand_id
1 'polypeptide(L)'
;MPASVGHPKKYHSQDKLCQAHAESSARSYTKHKSKINKHHQQKYQTLKGFCCSDASKDFRAQTCYQIFEQVTNRSPRMYADRMYHRFMDTVTRMKPRGDNDEICQELMKIGELIKDITMIEDRILNAAGVGDNLAEVELIHEGMQEVECWLKDILCSMLEGIEILTKAYEDQMLLYQHVVK
;
A
#
# COMPACT_ATOMS: atom_id res chain seq x y z
N MET A 1 7.44 17.63 66.36
CA MET A 1 7.41 17.52 64.89
C MET A 1 6.01 17.88 64.41
N PRO A 2 5.80 18.99 63.69
CA PRO A 2 4.46 19.33 63.19
C PRO A 2 4.11 18.43 62.00
N ALA A 3 2.94 17.78 62.07
CA ALA A 3 2.38 16.96 61.01
C ALA A 3 2.09 17.82 59.76
N SER A 4 2.55 17.39 58.59
CA SER A 4 2.27 18.07 57.33
C SER A 4 0.76 17.97 57.03
N VAL A 5 0.07 19.11 57.05
CA VAL A 5 -1.32 19.21 56.62
C VAL A 5 -1.32 19.00 55.10
N GLY A 6 -1.76 17.81 54.66
CA GLY A 6 -1.85 17.49 53.24
C GLY A 6 -2.86 18.39 52.52
N HIS A 7 -2.51 18.86 51.32
CA HIS A 7 -3.40 19.68 50.52
C HIS A 7 -4.71 18.95 50.21
N PRO A 8 -5.88 19.58 50.42
CA PRO A 8 -7.17 18.95 50.13
C PRO A 8 -7.28 18.62 48.64
N LYS A 9 -7.73 17.39 48.34
CA LYS A 9 -7.97 16.93 46.97
C LYS A 9 -9.06 17.79 46.34
N LYS A 10 -8.74 18.42 45.20
CA LYS A 10 -9.62 19.32 44.45
C LYS A 10 -10.85 18.63 43.84
N TYR A 11 -10.78 17.32 43.62
CA TYR A 11 -11.87 16.50 43.11
C TYR A 11 -12.06 15.28 44.01
N HIS A 12 -13.30 14.97 44.36
CA HIS A 12 -13.66 13.91 45.31
C HIS A 12 -14.17 12.62 44.64
N SER A 13 -14.29 12.61 43.30
CA SER A 13 -14.60 11.43 42.51
C SER A 13 -13.91 11.48 41.14
N GLN A 14 -13.69 10.32 40.54
CA GLN A 14 -13.07 10.19 39.22
C GLN A 14 -13.93 10.85 38.14
N ASP A 15 -15.25 10.74 38.22
CA ASP A 15 -16.17 11.34 37.25
C ASP A 15 -16.08 12.87 37.23
N LYS A 16 -15.95 13.50 38.41
CA LYS A 16 -15.77 14.96 38.51
C LYS A 16 -14.43 15.42 37.96
N LEU A 17 -13.39 14.60 38.09
CA LEU A 17 -12.08 14.86 37.49
C LEU A 17 -12.19 14.81 35.95
N CYS A 18 -12.78 13.75 35.40
CA CYS A 18 -12.98 13.59 33.96
C CYS A 18 -13.81 14.73 33.36
N GLN A 19 -14.90 15.14 34.02
CA GLN A 19 -15.73 16.25 33.57
C GLN A 19 -14.98 17.58 33.57
N ALA A 20 -14.23 17.88 34.64
CA ALA A 20 -13.43 19.10 34.70
C ALA A 20 -12.32 19.14 33.63
N HIS A 21 -11.70 18.00 33.33
CA HIS A 21 -10.74 17.90 32.22
C HIS A 21 -11.40 18.09 30.87
N ALA A 22 -12.55 17.46 30.62
CA ALA A 22 -13.30 17.61 29.38
C ALA A 22 -13.70 19.08 29.12
N GLU A 23 -14.21 19.78 30.14
CA GLU A 23 -14.55 21.19 30.03
C GLU A 23 -13.33 22.11 29.86
N SER A 24 -12.22 21.79 30.54
CA SER A 24 -10.96 22.54 30.38
C SER A 24 -10.42 22.41 28.95
N SER A 25 -10.42 21.19 28.43
CA SER A 25 -10.03 20.88 27.04
C SER A 25 -10.95 21.58 26.04
N ALA A 26 -12.27 21.56 26.25
CA ALA A 26 -13.23 22.23 25.38
C ALA A 26 -13.04 23.76 25.36
N ARG A 27 -12.82 24.37 26.53
CA ARG A 27 -12.52 25.81 26.66
C ARG A 27 -11.22 26.18 25.97
N SER A 28 -10.17 25.37 26.15
CA SER A 28 -8.87 25.55 25.48
C SER A 28 -9.01 25.45 23.96
N TYR A 29 -9.68 24.40 23.46
CA TYR A 29 -9.92 24.21 22.03
C TYR A 29 -10.69 25.39 21.43
N THR A 30 -11.75 25.86 22.10
CA THR A 30 -12.55 27.00 21.64
C THR A 30 -11.71 28.28 21.56
N LYS A 31 -10.86 28.54 22.57
CA LYS A 31 -9.94 29.70 22.59
C LYS A 31 -8.91 29.64 21.46
N HIS A 32 -8.43 28.45 21.11
CA HIS A 32 -7.37 28.27 20.12
C HIS A 32 -7.88 27.86 18.73
N LYS A 33 -9.19 27.66 18.55
CA LYS A 33 -9.82 27.17 17.31
C LYS A 33 -9.42 27.99 16.10
N SER A 34 -9.42 29.33 16.19
CA SER A 34 -9.05 30.18 15.06
C SER A 34 -7.57 30.05 14.70
N LYS A 35 -6.67 29.89 15.68
CA LYS A 35 -5.23 29.70 15.47
C LYS A 35 -4.94 28.32 14.88
N ILE A 36 -5.62 27.28 15.37
CA ILE A 36 -5.54 25.92 14.84
C ILE A 36 -6.03 25.90 13.38
N ASN A 37 -7.21 26.48 13.12
CA ASN A 37 -7.76 26.56 11.77
C ASN A 37 -6.89 27.40 10.83
N LYS A 38 -6.33 28.51 11.31
CA LYS A 38 -5.38 29.34 10.53
C LYS A 38 -4.10 28.58 10.22
N HIS A 39 -3.56 27.82 11.18
CA HIS A 39 -2.41 26.95 10.95
C HIS A 39 -2.73 25.84 9.94
N HIS A 40 -3.92 25.23 10.03
CA HIS A 40 -4.38 24.26 9.04
C HIS A 40 -4.52 24.91 7.65
N GLN A 41 -5.17 26.06 7.55
CA GLN A 41 -5.28 26.81 6.30
C GLN A 41 -3.92 27.19 5.72
N GLN A 42 -2.98 27.65 6.54
CA GLN A 42 -1.62 27.96 6.12
C GLN A 42 -0.93 26.70 5.60
N LYS A 43 -0.98 25.58 6.33
CA LYS A 43 -0.46 24.27 5.87
C LYS A 43 -1.07 23.85 4.54
N TYR A 44 -2.39 23.98 4.38
CA TYR A 44 -3.06 23.70 3.10
C TYR A 44 -2.60 24.65 1.99
N GLN A 45 -2.37 25.93 2.27
CA GLN A 45 -1.88 26.90 1.29
C GLN A 45 -0.43 26.64 0.89
N THR A 46 0.47 26.28 1.82
CA THR A 46 1.85 25.88 1.49
C THR A 46 1.88 24.61 0.65
N LEU A 47 1.01 23.63 0.95
CA LEU A 47 0.87 22.42 0.14
C LEU A 47 0.26 22.71 -1.23
N LYS A 48 -0.70 23.63 -1.32
CA LYS A 48 -1.33 24.04 -2.59
C LYS A 48 -0.36 24.80 -3.50
N GLY A 49 0.56 25.59 -2.93
CA GLY A 49 1.62 26.29 -3.67
C GLY A 49 2.67 25.37 -4.30
N PHE A 50 2.79 24.12 -3.84
CA PHE A 50 3.66 23.09 -4.42
C PHE A 50 2.97 22.20 -5.46
N CYS A 51 1.65 22.31 -5.64
CA CYS A 51 0.82 21.33 -6.37
C CYS A 51 -0.02 21.90 -7.53
N CYS A 52 0.20 23.15 -7.95
CA CYS A 52 -0.57 23.77 -9.03
C CYS A 52 0.23 23.93 -10.34
N SER A 53 0.71 22.80 -10.88
CA SER A 53 0.75 22.63 -12.33
C SER A 53 0.06 21.31 -12.66
N ASP A 54 -0.89 21.34 -13.60
CA ASP A 54 -1.56 20.13 -14.09
C ASP A 54 -0.52 19.13 -14.65
N ALA A 55 0.58 19.64 -15.19
CA ALA A 55 1.76 18.88 -15.61
C ALA A 55 2.38 17.99 -14.50
N SER A 56 2.30 18.35 -13.22
CA SER A 56 2.85 17.53 -12.12
C SER A 56 1.92 16.37 -11.72
N LYS A 57 0.60 16.51 -11.96
CA LYS A 57 -0.38 15.47 -11.66
C LYS A 57 -0.38 14.38 -12.73
N ASP A 58 -0.29 14.78 -14.00
CA ASP A 58 -0.20 13.86 -15.14
C ASP A 58 1.11 13.06 -15.12
N PHE A 59 2.21 13.70 -14.72
CA PHE A 59 3.52 13.05 -14.64
C PHE A 59 3.55 11.84 -13.68
N ARG A 60 2.77 11.86 -12.59
CA ARG A 60 2.81 10.81 -11.56
C ARG A 60 2.05 9.55 -11.96
N ALA A 61 0.82 9.69 -12.45
CA ALA A 61 0.04 8.57 -12.96
C ALA A 61 0.72 7.95 -14.20
N GLN A 62 1.25 8.79 -15.10
CA GLN A 62 2.02 8.34 -16.26
C GLN A 62 3.25 7.52 -15.86
N THR A 63 3.95 7.90 -14.79
CA THR A 63 5.12 7.15 -14.29
C THR A 63 4.70 5.75 -13.81
N CYS A 64 3.62 5.63 -13.03
CA CYS A 64 3.09 4.32 -12.62
C CYS A 64 2.72 3.46 -13.82
N TYR A 65 2.06 4.04 -14.82
CA TYR A 65 1.64 3.31 -16.02
C TYR A 65 2.83 2.80 -16.82
N GLN A 66 3.86 3.64 -17.01
CA GLN A 66 5.08 3.24 -17.72
C GLN A 66 5.81 2.10 -17.00
N ILE A 67 5.90 2.16 -15.67
CA ILE A 67 6.49 1.09 -14.86
C ILE A 67 5.70 -0.20 -15.04
N PHE A 68 4.38 -0.14 -14.87
CA PHE A 68 3.50 -1.30 -15.03
C PHE A 68 3.63 -1.92 -16.42
N GLU A 69 3.62 -1.10 -17.47
CA GLU A 69 3.78 -1.54 -18.85
C GLU A 69 5.15 -2.21 -19.07
N GLN A 70 6.23 -1.61 -18.56
CA GLN A 70 7.58 -2.17 -18.69
C GLN A 70 7.74 -3.51 -17.98
N VAL A 71 7.17 -3.65 -16.78
CA VAL A 71 7.28 -4.89 -16.00
C VAL A 71 6.37 -5.96 -16.59
N THR A 72 5.08 -5.65 -16.76
CA THR A 72 4.07 -6.67 -17.08
C THR A 72 3.85 -6.85 -18.59
N ASN A 73 4.46 -6.03 -19.43
CA ASN A 73 4.13 -5.94 -20.86
C ASN A 73 2.62 -5.75 -21.10
N ARG A 74 2.01 -4.85 -20.30
CA ARG A 74 0.57 -4.54 -20.24
C ARG A 74 -0.34 -5.69 -19.81
N SER A 75 0.20 -6.79 -19.31
CA SER A 75 -0.61 -7.92 -18.85
C SER A 75 0.03 -8.63 -17.67
N PRO A 76 -0.44 -8.34 -16.44
CA PRO A 76 -0.08 -9.08 -15.23
C PRO A 76 -0.09 -10.60 -15.45
N ARG A 77 -1.13 -11.08 -16.15
CA ARG A 77 -1.35 -12.51 -16.40
C ARG A 77 -0.26 -13.09 -17.29
N MET A 78 0.04 -12.44 -18.42
CA MET A 78 1.13 -12.87 -19.32
C MET A 78 2.49 -12.83 -18.63
N TYR A 79 2.67 -11.90 -17.69
CA TYR A 79 3.88 -11.84 -16.89
C TYR A 79 3.99 -13.04 -15.95
N ALA A 80 2.94 -13.36 -15.18
CA ALA A 80 2.94 -14.54 -14.29
C ALA A 80 3.09 -15.86 -15.06
N ASP A 81 2.42 -16.00 -16.21
CA ASP A 81 2.54 -17.18 -17.09
C ASP A 81 3.98 -17.35 -17.63
N ARG A 82 4.62 -16.24 -18.02
CA ARG A 82 6.04 -16.26 -18.42
C ARG A 82 6.96 -16.67 -17.28
N MET A 83 6.69 -16.17 -16.07
CA MET A 83 7.48 -16.54 -14.88
C MET A 83 7.32 -18.01 -14.54
N TYR A 84 6.11 -18.56 -14.67
CA TYR A 84 5.87 -19.99 -14.56
C TYR A 84 6.72 -20.78 -15.56
N HIS A 85 6.66 -20.43 -16.85
CA HIS A 85 7.41 -21.15 -17.88
C HIS A 85 8.92 -21.06 -17.70
N ARG A 86 9.46 -19.88 -17.37
CA ARG A 86 10.89 -19.72 -17.06
C ARG A 86 11.30 -20.59 -15.89
N PHE A 87 10.50 -20.62 -14.83
CA PHE A 87 10.75 -21.51 -13.71
C PHE A 87 10.74 -22.99 -14.16
N MET A 88 9.74 -23.41 -14.93
CA MET A 88 9.68 -24.79 -15.43
C MET A 88 10.88 -25.17 -16.30
N ASP A 89 11.44 -24.24 -17.07
CA ASP A 89 12.66 -24.48 -17.87
C ASP A 89 13.90 -24.75 -16.99
N THR A 90 13.91 -24.30 -15.73
CA THR A 90 15.00 -24.59 -14.78
C THR A 90 14.87 -25.96 -14.11
N VAL A 91 13.70 -26.60 -14.25
CA VAL A 91 13.44 -27.92 -13.69
C VAL A 91 14.15 -28.96 -14.53
N THR A 92 15.11 -29.63 -13.91
CA THR A 92 15.89 -30.67 -14.57
C THR A 92 15.98 -31.90 -13.70
N ARG A 93 16.42 -33.02 -14.28
CA ARG A 93 16.73 -34.25 -13.52
C ARG A 93 17.72 -33.99 -12.37
N MET A 94 18.62 -33.02 -12.53
CA MET A 94 19.62 -32.65 -11.52
C MET A 94 19.10 -31.65 -10.50
N LYS A 95 18.09 -30.83 -10.87
CA LYS A 95 17.44 -29.83 -10.01
C LYS A 95 15.92 -30.05 -10.07
N PRO A 96 15.39 -31.09 -9.41
CA PRO A 96 13.97 -31.47 -9.50
C PRO A 96 13.04 -30.53 -8.73
N ARG A 97 13.56 -29.40 -8.23
CA ARG A 97 12.77 -28.33 -7.61
C ARG A 97 12.87 -27.00 -8.38
N GLY A 98 13.56 -26.99 -9.53
CA GLY A 98 13.81 -25.78 -10.29
C GLY A 98 14.71 -24.78 -9.53
N ASP A 99 14.88 -23.60 -10.13
CA ASP A 99 15.55 -22.45 -9.55
C ASP A 99 14.53 -21.39 -9.12
N ASN A 100 14.43 -21.20 -7.80
CA ASN A 100 13.43 -20.31 -7.23
C ASN A 100 13.96 -18.88 -7.12
N ASP A 101 15.28 -18.71 -7.29
CA ASP A 101 15.94 -17.43 -7.07
C ASP A 101 15.42 -16.37 -8.04
N GLU A 102 15.06 -16.75 -9.28
CA GLU A 102 14.48 -15.81 -10.25
C GLU A 102 13.10 -15.31 -9.78
N ILE A 103 12.19 -16.20 -9.36
CA ILE A 103 10.87 -15.77 -8.86
C ILE A 103 11.02 -14.93 -7.58
N CYS A 104 11.90 -15.31 -6.67
CA CYS A 104 12.18 -14.54 -5.45
C CYS A 104 12.71 -13.14 -5.76
N GLN A 105 13.61 -13.01 -6.74
CA GLN A 105 14.14 -11.72 -7.19
C GLN A 105 13.04 -10.84 -7.81
N GLU A 106 12.19 -11.41 -8.65
CA GLU A 106 11.07 -10.68 -9.24
C GLU A 106 10.04 -10.26 -8.18
N LEU A 107 9.74 -11.11 -7.20
CA LEU A 107 8.90 -10.74 -6.05
C LEU A 107 9.46 -9.55 -5.26
N MET A 108 10.78 -9.52 -5.02
CA MET A 108 11.41 -8.37 -4.36
C MET A 108 11.24 -7.09 -5.19
N LYS A 109 11.46 -7.17 -6.52
CA LYS A 109 11.28 -6.01 -7.42
C LYS A 109 9.84 -5.52 -7.41
N ILE A 110 8.87 -6.41 -7.55
CA ILE A 110 7.44 -6.08 -7.52
C ILE A 110 7.05 -5.47 -6.17
N GLY A 111 7.57 -6.02 -5.06
CA GLY A 111 7.31 -5.49 -3.72
C GLY A 111 7.82 -4.06 -3.54
N GLU A 112 8.99 -3.71 -4.08
CA GLU A 112 9.47 -2.32 -4.08
C GLU A 112 8.60 -1.41 -4.95
N LEU A 113 8.17 -1.88 -6.14
CA LEU A 113 7.27 -1.12 -7.00
C LEU A 113 5.90 -0.86 -6.37
N ILE A 114 5.34 -1.84 -5.67
CA ILE A 114 4.08 -1.68 -4.92
C ILE A 114 4.23 -0.57 -3.87
N LYS A 115 5.35 -0.55 -3.12
CA LYS A 115 5.63 0.53 -2.16
C LYS A 115 5.69 1.90 -2.83
N ASP A 116 6.37 1.99 -3.97
CA ASP A 116 6.47 3.24 -4.73
C ASP A 116 5.10 3.72 -5.22
N ILE A 117 4.25 2.80 -5.71
CA ILE A 117 2.88 3.09 -6.14
C ILE A 117 2.03 3.58 -4.94
N THR A 118 2.09 2.89 -3.81
CA THR A 118 1.39 3.31 -2.58
C THR A 118 1.80 4.73 -2.16
N MET A 119 3.10 5.06 -2.26
CA MET A 119 3.58 6.42 -1.98
C MET A 119 3.01 7.46 -2.97
N ILE A 120 2.79 7.08 -4.22
CA ILE A 120 2.18 7.95 -5.23
C ILE A 120 0.69 8.14 -4.94
N GLU A 121 -0.04 7.08 -4.60
CA GLU A 121 -1.45 7.13 -4.17
C GLU A 121 -1.63 8.08 -2.98
N ASP A 122 -0.82 7.91 -1.93
CA ASP A 122 -0.84 8.79 -0.75
C ASP A 122 -0.65 10.25 -1.13
N ARG A 123 0.26 10.52 -2.08
CA ARG A 123 0.51 11.88 -2.57
C ARG A 123 -0.65 12.43 -3.38
N ILE A 124 -1.34 11.59 -4.16
CA ILE A 124 -2.54 11.98 -4.93
C ILE A 124 -3.69 12.28 -3.97
N LEU A 125 -3.95 11.41 -2.98
CA LEU A 125 -4.98 11.60 -1.95
C LEU A 125 -4.76 12.89 -1.15
N ASN A 126 -3.51 13.25 -0.89
CA ASN A 126 -3.15 14.49 -0.22
C ASN A 126 -3.24 15.75 -1.10
N ALA A 127 -3.31 15.60 -2.42
CA ALA A 127 -3.51 16.70 -3.35
C ALA A 127 -5.02 16.96 -3.55
N ALA A 128 -5.45 18.22 -3.44
CA ALA A 128 -6.84 18.59 -3.66
C ALA A 128 -7.24 18.42 -5.15
N GLY A 129 -7.73 17.24 -5.51
CA GLY A 129 -8.22 16.87 -6.85
C GLY A 129 -7.90 15.39 -7.13
N VAL A 130 -8.91 14.53 -6.96
CA VAL A 130 -8.72 13.09 -6.67
C VAL A 130 -9.39 12.17 -7.71
N GLY A 131 -10.06 12.70 -8.74
CA GLY A 131 -10.94 11.88 -9.59
C GLY A 131 -10.20 10.84 -10.45
N ASP A 132 -9.73 11.27 -11.61
CA ASP A 132 -9.36 10.32 -12.67
C ASP A 132 -7.98 9.69 -12.42
N ASN A 133 -7.00 10.48 -11.96
CA ASN A 133 -5.64 10.00 -11.71
C ASN A 133 -5.56 9.00 -10.55
N LEU A 134 -6.48 9.06 -9.57
CA LEU A 134 -6.49 8.07 -8.50
C LEU A 134 -6.98 6.73 -9.02
N ALA A 135 -8.09 6.71 -9.76
CA ALA A 135 -8.65 5.49 -10.31
C ALA A 135 -7.66 4.75 -11.23
N GLU A 136 -6.90 5.48 -12.04
CA GLU A 136 -5.84 4.87 -12.87
C GLU A 136 -4.72 4.26 -12.04
N VAL A 137 -4.27 4.94 -10.98
CA VAL A 137 -3.19 4.45 -10.11
C VAL A 137 -3.68 3.27 -9.28
N GLU A 138 -4.92 3.30 -8.77
CA GLU A 138 -5.54 2.18 -8.05
C GLU A 138 -5.60 0.93 -8.93
N LEU A 139 -6.03 1.06 -10.19
CA LEU A 139 -6.05 -0.06 -11.14
C LEU A 139 -4.64 -0.66 -11.36
N ILE A 140 -3.62 0.19 -11.45
CA ILE A 140 -2.23 -0.27 -11.58
C ILE A 140 -1.77 -0.96 -10.28
N HIS A 141 -2.11 -0.40 -9.13
CA HIS A 141 -1.75 -0.96 -7.83
C HIS A 141 -2.38 -2.34 -7.63
N GLU A 142 -3.68 -2.49 -7.91
CA GLU A 142 -4.39 -3.75 -7.87
C GLU A 142 -3.73 -4.77 -8.81
N GLY A 143 -3.46 -4.39 -10.05
CA GLY A 143 -2.77 -5.28 -11.00
C GLY A 143 -1.38 -5.72 -10.54
N MET A 144 -0.62 -4.86 -9.85
CA MET A 144 0.69 -5.23 -9.29
C MET A 144 0.58 -6.15 -8.08
N GLN A 145 -0.41 -5.92 -7.21
CA GLN A 145 -0.71 -6.82 -6.08
C GLN A 145 -1.16 -8.20 -6.57
N GLU A 146 -1.93 -8.26 -7.65
CA GLU A 146 -2.30 -9.52 -8.31
C GLU A 146 -1.07 -10.30 -8.76
N VAL A 147 -0.12 -9.65 -9.47
CA VAL A 147 1.13 -10.30 -9.87
C VAL A 147 1.88 -10.84 -8.64
N GLU A 148 2.01 -10.03 -7.58
CA GLU A 148 2.67 -10.46 -6.35
C GLU A 148 2.03 -11.72 -5.76
N CYS A 149 0.69 -11.74 -5.68
CA CYS A 149 -0.08 -12.89 -5.21
C CYS A 149 0.14 -14.13 -6.10
N TRP A 150 0.15 -13.97 -7.41
CA TRP A 150 0.33 -15.09 -8.34
C TRP A 150 1.73 -15.68 -8.31
N LEU A 151 2.77 -14.85 -8.17
CA LEU A 151 4.12 -15.34 -7.98
C LEU A 151 4.28 -16.07 -6.65
N LYS A 152 3.63 -15.60 -5.57
CA LYS A 152 3.56 -16.32 -4.29
C LYS A 152 2.84 -17.66 -4.45
N ASP A 153 1.75 -17.72 -5.21
CA ASP A 153 0.99 -18.94 -5.48
C ASP A 153 1.82 -20.00 -6.21
N ILE A 154 2.61 -19.58 -7.22
CA ILE A 154 3.57 -20.46 -7.92
C ILE A 154 4.60 -21.01 -6.93
N LEU A 155 5.20 -20.16 -6.09
CA LEU A 155 6.17 -20.61 -5.08
C LEU A 155 5.55 -21.56 -4.05
N CYS A 156 4.35 -21.28 -3.57
CA CYS A 156 3.64 -22.13 -2.63
C CYS A 156 3.34 -23.50 -3.24
N SER A 157 2.77 -23.54 -4.44
CA SER A 157 2.46 -24.79 -5.16
C SER A 157 3.74 -25.62 -5.42
N MET A 158 4.83 -24.95 -5.76
CA MET A 158 6.14 -25.59 -5.93
C MET A 158 6.66 -26.22 -4.63
N LEU A 159 6.46 -25.57 -3.47
CA LEU A 159 6.88 -26.13 -2.18
C LEU A 159 6.15 -27.44 -1.87
N GLU A 160 4.93 -27.61 -2.38
CA GLU A 160 4.18 -28.87 -2.27
C GLU A 160 4.72 -29.95 -3.22
N GLY A 161 5.18 -29.55 -4.41
CA GLY A 161 5.85 -30.43 -5.37
C GLY A 161 5.67 -29.95 -6.80
N ILE A 162 6.63 -30.27 -7.69
CA ILE A 162 6.55 -29.86 -9.10
C ILE A 162 5.36 -30.51 -9.80
N GLU A 163 5.02 -31.74 -9.44
CA GLU A 163 3.87 -32.45 -9.99
C GLU A 163 2.56 -31.74 -9.61
N ILE A 164 2.48 -31.20 -8.39
CA ILE A 164 1.33 -30.44 -7.91
C ILE A 164 1.24 -29.11 -8.65
N LEU A 165 2.35 -28.38 -8.77
CA LEU A 165 2.38 -27.13 -9.53
C LEU A 165 2.01 -27.33 -11.00
N THR A 166 2.55 -28.37 -11.65
CA THR A 166 2.25 -28.69 -13.06
C THR A 166 0.78 -29.02 -13.23
N LYS A 167 0.24 -29.87 -12.36
CA LYS A 167 -1.18 -30.22 -12.38
C LYS A 167 -2.05 -28.99 -12.13
N ALA A 168 -1.71 -28.14 -11.16
CA ALA A 168 -2.44 -26.92 -10.88
C ALA A 168 -2.45 -25.97 -12.10
N TYR A 169 -1.33 -25.86 -12.83
CA TYR A 169 -1.28 -25.10 -14.08
C TYR A 169 -2.17 -25.69 -15.18
N GLU A 170 -2.10 -27.01 -15.39
CA GLU A 170 -2.87 -27.73 -16.42
C GLU A 170 -4.38 -27.67 -16.15
N ASP A 171 -4.78 -27.88 -14.91
CA ASP A 171 -6.17 -27.80 -14.44
C ASP A 171 -6.69 -26.35 -14.32
N GLN A 172 -5.86 -25.37 -14.71
CA GLN A 172 -6.13 -23.94 -14.63
C GLN A 172 -6.39 -23.43 -13.21
N MET A 173 -5.93 -24.14 -12.18
CA MET A 173 -6.18 -23.87 -10.77
C MET A 173 -5.31 -22.75 -10.18
N LEU A 174 -4.31 -22.25 -10.90
CA LEU A 174 -3.50 -21.14 -10.42
C LEU A 174 -4.32 -19.84 -10.46
N LEU A 175 -4.14 -19.00 -9.45
CA LEU A 175 -4.98 -17.82 -9.25
C LEU A 175 -5.05 -16.89 -10.48
N TYR A 176 -3.96 -16.75 -11.24
CA TYR A 176 -3.92 -15.90 -12.45
C TYR A 176 -4.72 -16.43 -13.64
N GLN A 177 -5.11 -17.71 -13.63
CA GLN A 177 -5.84 -18.34 -14.73
C GLN A 177 -7.35 -18.13 -14.60
N HIS A 178 -7.84 -17.82 -13.39
CA HIS A 178 -9.27 -17.66 -13.06
C HIS A 178 -9.79 -16.22 -13.04
N VAL A 179 -8.97 -15.23 -13.38
CA VAL A 179 -9.42 -13.83 -13.46
C VAL A 179 -10.46 -13.70 -14.58
N VAL A 180 -11.73 -13.59 -14.18
CA VAL A 180 -12.86 -13.33 -15.08
C VAL A 180 -12.71 -11.91 -15.61
N LYS A 181 -12.81 -11.77 -16.93
CA LYS A 181 -12.76 -10.49 -17.67
C LYS A 181 -13.80 -9.49 -17.20
#